data_AF-Q1M2Y1-F1
#
_entry.id   AF-Q1M2Y1-F1
#
_cell.length_a   1.000
_cell.length_b   1.000
_cell.length_c   1.000
_cell.angle_alpha   90.00
_cell.angle_beta   90.00
_cell.angle_gamma   90.00
#
_symmetry.space_group_name_H-M   'P 1'
#
loop_
_entity.id
_entity.type
_entity.pdbx_description
1 polymer ?
#
loop_
_entity_poly.entity_id
_entity_poly.type
_entity_poly.pdbx_seq_one_letter_code
_entity_poly.pdbx_strand_id
1 'polypeptide(L)'
;MASASAKLVLVPRVAATNLSSASSTRSTCGPLLKCSSSLTSLKVSAPRSANLVVRNAVRTLETSDISISKDRGLETASLETKPTILVSEKLGEAGLEVLRSFANLDCSYNLSPEELCSKISLCDALIVRSGTKVTRAVFEASKGRLKVVGRAGVGIDNVDLQAATEFGCLVVNAPTANTVAAAEHGIALLASMARNVAQADASIKAGKWQRNKYVGVSLVGKT
;
A
#
# COMPACT_ATOMS: atom_id res chain seq x y z
N MET A 1 -38.28 2.46 -30.18
CA MET A 1 -38.81 2.88 -28.87
C MET A 1 -37.91 2.33 -27.77
N ALA A 2 -37.01 3.17 -27.23
CA ALA A 2 -36.42 3.02 -25.90
C ALA A 2 -35.71 4.35 -25.60
N SER A 3 -36.33 5.14 -24.72
CA SER A 3 -35.93 6.50 -24.35
C SER A 3 -34.86 6.44 -23.24
N ALA A 4 -33.69 7.04 -23.48
CA ALA A 4 -32.66 7.22 -22.46
C ALA A 4 -32.88 8.58 -21.77
N SER A 5 -33.28 8.54 -20.50
CA SER A 5 -33.53 9.73 -19.69
C SER A 5 -32.25 10.08 -18.92
N ALA A 6 -31.57 11.15 -19.32
CA ALA A 6 -30.44 11.73 -18.61
C ALA A 6 -30.95 12.67 -17.49
N LYS A 7 -30.68 12.33 -16.23
CA LYS A 7 -30.95 13.19 -15.07
C LYS A 7 -29.84 14.23 -14.94
N LEU A 8 -30.18 15.46 -15.28
CA LEU A 8 -29.40 16.68 -15.06
C LEU A 8 -29.44 17.04 -13.57
N VAL A 9 -28.30 16.96 -12.86
CA VAL A 9 -28.18 17.48 -11.50
C VAL A 9 -27.71 18.94 -11.59
N LEU A 10 -28.63 19.83 -11.21
CA LEU A 10 -28.46 21.27 -11.16
C LEU A 10 -27.62 21.66 -9.93
N VAL A 11 -26.44 22.25 -10.14
CA VAL A 11 -25.64 22.87 -9.07
C VAL A 11 -25.93 24.38 -9.07
N PRO A 12 -26.30 25.01 -7.94
CA PRO A 12 -26.61 26.42 -7.91
C PRO A 12 -25.34 27.28 -8.07
N ARG A 13 -25.47 28.27 -8.95
CA ARG A 13 -24.47 29.28 -9.33
C ARG A 13 -24.43 30.35 -8.24
N VAL A 14 -23.35 30.44 -7.46
CA VAL A 14 -23.16 31.53 -6.50
C VAL A 14 -22.72 32.79 -7.25
N ALA A 15 -23.51 33.85 -7.10
CA ALA A 15 -23.33 35.14 -7.74
C ALA A 15 -22.12 35.89 -7.17
N ALA A 16 -21.23 36.34 -8.06
CA ALA A 16 -20.23 37.35 -7.74
C ALA A 16 -20.93 38.71 -7.66
N THR A 17 -20.91 39.33 -6.48
CA THR A 17 -21.29 40.73 -6.31
C THR A 17 -20.03 41.59 -6.23
N ASN A 18 -20.03 42.64 -7.05
CA ASN A 18 -19.01 43.67 -7.13
C ASN A 18 -18.93 44.43 -5.80
N LEU A 19 -17.72 44.57 -5.24
CA LEU A 19 -17.43 45.65 -4.29
C LEU A 19 -16.57 46.70 -4.97
N SER A 20 -17.19 47.85 -5.19
CA SER A 20 -16.59 49.09 -5.61
C SER A 20 -15.69 49.67 -4.52
N SER A 21 -14.62 50.28 -5.00
CA SER A 21 -13.73 51.26 -4.36
C SER A 21 -14.30 52.06 -3.18
N ALA A 22 -13.52 52.13 -2.10
CA ALA A 22 -13.45 53.32 -1.26
C ALA A 22 -12.01 53.49 -0.74
N SER A 23 -11.33 54.50 -1.28
CA SER A 23 -10.11 55.07 -0.76
C SER A 23 -10.39 55.83 0.53
N SER A 24 -9.63 55.55 1.59
CA SER A 24 -9.39 56.55 2.63
C SER A 24 -7.98 56.41 3.18
N THR A 25 -7.34 57.57 3.23
CA THR A 25 -5.95 57.84 3.55
C THR A 25 -5.66 57.88 5.04
N ARG A 26 -4.36 57.74 5.34
CA ARG A 26 -3.54 58.38 6.41
C ARG A 26 -3.10 57.54 7.61
N SER A 27 -1.77 57.53 7.73
CA SER A 27 -0.97 57.75 8.95
C SER A 27 -0.84 56.53 9.88
N THR A 28 0.32 56.09 10.36
CA THR A 28 1.59 56.75 10.71
C THR A 28 2.74 55.75 10.66
N CYS A 29 3.93 56.28 10.39
CA CYS A 29 5.25 55.67 10.55
C CYS A 29 5.55 55.32 12.02
N GLY A 30 6.24 54.21 12.27
CA GLY A 30 6.84 53.86 13.57
C GLY A 30 7.58 52.51 13.52
N PRO A 31 8.70 52.31 14.25
CA PRO A 31 9.94 51.86 13.62
C PRO A 31 10.36 50.41 13.86
N LEU A 32 11.29 49.99 13.00
CA LEU A 32 12.36 49.00 13.19
C LEU A 32 12.71 48.71 14.66
N LEU A 33 12.64 47.43 15.02
CA LEU A 33 13.40 46.85 16.13
C LEU A 33 14.02 45.52 15.69
N LYS A 34 15.34 45.56 15.52
CA LYS A 34 16.25 44.42 15.53
C LYS A 34 16.34 43.89 16.97
N CYS A 35 16.30 42.56 17.13
CA CYS A 35 16.83 41.86 18.30
C CYS A 35 17.24 40.45 17.82
N SER A 36 18.50 40.22 17.48
CA SER A 36 19.60 39.74 18.34
C SER A 36 19.29 38.42 19.05
N SER A 37 19.88 37.36 18.48
CA SER A 37 20.41 36.14 19.08
C SER A 37 19.93 35.72 20.49
N SER A 38 19.27 34.56 20.55
CA SER A 38 19.53 33.59 21.61
C SER A 38 19.15 32.19 21.11
N LEU A 39 20.15 31.33 20.90
CA LEU A 39 19.97 29.90 20.82
C LEU A 39 19.56 29.40 22.20
N THR A 40 18.27 29.18 22.42
CA THR A 40 17.81 28.33 23.52
C THR A 40 17.72 26.89 23.02
N SER A 41 18.73 26.11 23.37
CA SER A 41 18.74 24.65 23.30
C SER A 41 17.56 24.08 24.10
N LEU A 42 16.57 23.52 23.40
CA LEU A 42 15.51 22.72 23.99
C LEU A 42 16.09 21.34 24.35
N LYS A 43 16.45 21.15 25.63
CA LYS A 43 16.72 19.83 26.20
C LYS A 43 15.39 19.09 26.38
N VAL A 44 15.15 18.10 25.54
CA VAL A 44 14.08 17.11 25.74
C VAL A 44 14.63 16.00 26.63
N SER A 45 14.09 15.90 27.84
CA SER A 45 14.40 14.83 28.80
C SER A 45 13.63 13.57 28.41
N ALA A 46 14.34 12.48 28.09
CA ALA A 46 13.76 11.17 27.81
C ALA A 46 13.25 10.50 29.10
N PRO A 47 12.04 9.93 29.15
CA PRO A 47 11.65 9.01 30.21
C PRO A 47 12.24 7.62 29.97
N ARG A 48 12.92 7.08 30.99
CA ARG A 48 13.44 5.71 31.07
C ARG A 48 12.32 4.71 31.33
N SER A 49 12.43 3.57 30.63
CA SER A 49 12.06 2.21 31.01
C SER A 49 10.58 1.79 31.00
N ALA A 50 10.26 0.80 30.15
CA ALA A 50 9.91 -0.54 30.64
C ALA A 50 9.94 -1.56 29.48
N ASN A 51 10.89 -2.50 29.56
CA ASN A 51 10.93 -3.71 28.74
C ASN A 51 9.72 -4.59 29.08
N LEU A 52 8.76 -4.72 28.16
CA LEU A 52 7.71 -5.73 28.26
C LEU A 52 8.24 -7.05 27.69
N VAL A 53 8.88 -7.84 28.53
CA VAL A 53 9.24 -9.23 28.23
C VAL A 53 8.04 -10.10 28.58
N VAL A 54 7.28 -10.53 27.57
CA VAL A 54 6.25 -11.55 27.75
C VAL A 54 6.95 -12.91 27.83
N ARG A 55 7.16 -13.40 29.06
CA ARG A 55 7.58 -14.78 29.33
C ARG A 55 6.32 -15.63 29.46
N ASN A 56 6.05 -16.47 28.47
CA ASN A 56 5.03 -17.50 28.62
C ASN A 56 5.57 -18.60 29.56
N ALA A 57 4.85 -18.80 30.65
CA ALA A 57 5.18 -19.73 31.72
C ALA A 57 4.93 -21.18 31.26
N VAL A 58 6.00 -21.94 31.07
CA VAL A 58 5.93 -23.40 31.05
C VAL A 58 6.36 -23.88 32.43
N ARG A 59 5.41 -24.42 33.20
CA ARG A 59 5.66 -25.01 34.52
C ARG A 59 6.43 -26.32 34.33
N THR A 60 7.61 -26.38 34.94
CA THR A 60 8.37 -27.62 35.13
C THR A 60 7.60 -28.53 36.08
N LEU A 61 7.24 -29.71 35.62
CA LEU A 61 6.96 -30.87 36.48
C LEU A 61 7.82 -32.02 35.94
N GLU A 62 8.94 -32.27 36.63
CA GLU A 62 9.58 -33.57 36.58
C GLU A 62 8.87 -34.49 37.57
N THR A 63 8.48 -35.68 37.10
CA THR A 63 8.46 -36.92 37.89
C THR A 63 8.34 -38.13 36.95
N SER A 64 9.44 -38.87 36.87
CA SER A 64 9.59 -40.34 36.89
C SER A 64 8.51 -41.27 36.33
N ASP A 65 8.97 -42.13 35.39
CA ASP A 65 8.62 -43.54 35.17
C ASP A 65 7.15 -43.94 34.99
N ILE A 66 6.71 -43.97 33.72
CA ILE A 66 5.69 -44.91 33.25
C ILE A 66 6.15 -45.50 31.91
N SER A 67 6.71 -46.69 31.96
CA SER A 67 6.90 -47.58 30.81
C SER A 67 5.60 -48.34 30.55
N ILE A 68 4.96 -48.20 29.37
CA ILE A 68 4.02 -49.19 28.83
C ILE A 68 3.98 -49.08 27.28
N SER A 69 4.36 -50.21 26.68
CA SER A 69 4.04 -50.78 25.37
C SER A 69 3.87 -49.90 24.13
N LYS A 70 4.83 -50.09 23.22
CA LYS A 70 4.70 -50.24 21.76
C LYS A 70 3.27 -50.59 21.32
N ASP A 71 2.50 -49.58 20.91
CA ASP A 71 1.41 -49.76 19.97
C ASP A 71 1.81 -49.19 18.62
N ARG A 72 1.67 -50.04 17.59
CA ARG A 72 1.95 -49.71 16.20
C ARG A 72 0.64 -49.21 15.62
N GLY A 73 0.55 -47.91 15.35
CA GLY A 73 -0.60 -47.31 14.68
C GLY A 73 -0.21 -46.13 13.80
N LEU A 74 0.16 -46.42 12.55
CA LEU A 74 0.09 -45.51 11.39
C LEU A 74 0.60 -44.06 11.56
N GLU A 75 1.93 -43.89 11.63
CA GLU A 75 2.57 -42.68 11.09
C GLU A 75 3.33 -43.08 9.82
N THR A 76 2.60 -43.17 8.71
CA THR A 76 3.22 -43.13 7.39
C THR A 76 3.76 -41.72 7.17
N ALA A 77 5.08 -41.62 7.23
CA ALA A 77 5.88 -40.49 6.78
C ALA A 77 5.32 -39.84 5.49
N SER A 78 4.67 -38.69 5.62
CA SER A 78 4.65 -37.72 4.54
C SER A 78 5.97 -36.95 4.64
N LEU A 79 6.87 -37.17 3.69
CA LEU A 79 7.91 -36.20 3.36
C LEU A 79 7.24 -34.83 3.35
N GLU A 80 7.59 -33.94 4.27
CA GLU A 80 7.08 -32.56 4.33
C GLU A 80 7.55 -31.82 3.07
N THR A 81 6.86 -32.03 1.96
CA THR A 81 7.12 -31.33 0.71
C THR A 81 6.67 -29.91 0.89
N LYS A 82 7.66 -29.05 1.07
CA LYS A 82 7.50 -27.60 1.13
C LYS A 82 6.61 -27.12 -0.03
N PRO A 83 5.57 -26.31 0.24
CA PRO A 83 4.62 -25.88 -0.78
C PRO A 83 5.31 -25.10 -1.90
N THR A 84 4.78 -25.18 -3.11
CA THR A 84 5.30 -24.43 -4.26
C THR A 84 4.48 -23.16 -4.49
N ILE A 85 5.16 -22.01 -4.50
CA ILE A 85 4.57 -20.71 -4.77
C ILE A 85 5.05 -20.22 -6.13
N LEU A 86 4.12 -19.95 -7.04
CA LEU A 86 4.39 -19.25 -8.29
C LEU A 86 4.33 -17.74 -8.06
N VAL A 87 5.39 -17.02 -8.38
CA VAL A 87 5.47 -15.56 -8.37
C VAL A 87 5.46 -15.08 -9.82
N SER A 88 4.33 -14.52 -10.28
CA SER A 88 4.13 -14.16 -11.69
C SER A 88 4.62 -12.76 -12.06
N GLU A 89 4.88 -11.92 -11.05
CA GLU A 89 5.28 -10.52 -11.20
C GLU A 89 6.41 -10.17 -10.21
N LYS A 90 7.24 -9.19 -10.56
CA LYS A 90 8.38 -8.79 -9.73
C LYS A 90 7.95 -8.31 -8.34
N LEU A 91 8.61 -8.86 -7.32
CA LEU A 91 8.53 -8.47 -5.91
C LEU A 91 9.88 -7.96 -5.41
N GLY A 92 9.87 -7.23 -4.30
CA GLY A 92 11.11 -6.84 -3.62
C GLY A 92 11.78 -8.05 -2.97
N GLU A 93 13.11 -8.03 -2.90
CA GLU A 93 13.91 -9.16 -2.40
C GLU A 93 13.55 -9.57 -0.97
N ALA A 94 13.30 -8.59 -0.08
CA ALA A 94 12.87 -8.87 1.29
C ALA A 94 11.57 -9.70 1.34
N GLY A 95 10.63 -9.45 0.42
CA GLY A 95 9.41 -10.25 0.33
C GLY A 95 9.68 -11.68 -0.18
N LEU A 96 10.58 -11.81 -1.17
CA LEU A 96 10.99 -13.12 -1.67
C LEU A 96 11.73 -13.92 -0.60
N GLU A 97 12.58 -13.30 0.21
CA GLU A 97 13.30 -13.96 1.30
C GLU A 97 12.35 -14.55 2.35
N VAL A 98 11.33 -13.79 2.75
CA VAL A 98 10.27 -14.30 3.63
C VAL A 98 9.58 -15.50 3.00
N LEU A 99 9.17 -15.41 1.73
CA LEU A 99 8.51 -16.52 1.04
C LEU A 99 9.42 -17.76 0.90
N ARG A 100 10.73 -17.57 0.63
CA ARG A 100 11.71 -18.66 0.55
C ARG A 100 11.91 -19.37 1.88
N SER A 101 11.63 -18.74 3.02
CA SER A 101 11.70 -19.43 4.31
C SER A 101 10.59 -20.48 4.47
N PHE A 102 9.41 -20.26 3.88
CA PHE A 102 8.23 -21.12 4.02
C PHE A 102 7.93 -22.01 2.82
N ALA A 103 8.29 -21.59 1.60
CA ALA A 103 7.96 -22.30 0.36
C ALA A 103 9.15 -22.53 -0.60
N ASN A 104 8.94 -23.39 -1.61
CA ASN A 104 9.71 -23.42 -2.84
C ASN A 104 9.15 -22.34 -3.78
N LEU A 105 10.01 -21.47 -4.33
CA LEU A 105 9.55 -20.39 -5.22
C LEU A 105 9.86 -20.69 -6.68
N ASP A 106 8.82 -20.62 -7.52
CA ASP A 106 8.96 -20.48 -8.96
C ASP A 106 8.74 -19.01 -9.31
N CYS A 107 9.81 -18.29 -9.64
CA CYS A 107 9.73 -16.90 -10.11
C CYS A 107 9.72 -16.89 -11.64
N SER A 108 8.53 -16.83 -12.22
CA SER A 108 8.33 -16.84 -13.67
C SER A 108 7.51 -15.63 -14.09
N TYR A 109 8.15 -14.68 -14.76
CA TYR A 109 7.57 -13.38 -15.06
C TYR A 109 7.06 -13.29 -16.50
N ASN A 110 6.10 -12.39 -16.75
CA ASN A 110 5.53 -12.10 -18.07
C ASN A 110 4.91 -13.33 -18.77
N LEU A 111 4.34 -14.24 -17.99
CA LEU A 111 3.66 -15.43 -18.51
C LEU A 111 2.44 -15.03 -19.35
N SER A 112 2.27 -15.70 -20.50
CA SER A 112 1.00 -15.67 -21.21
C SER A 112 -0.09 -16.35 -20.38
N PRO A 113 -1.39 -16.09 -20.66
CA PRO A 113 -2.48 -16.80 -19.99
C PRO A 113 -2.37 -18.33 -20.08
N GLU A 114 -1.91 -18.85 -21.21
CA GLU A 114 -1.75 -20.28 -21.47
C GLU A 114 -0.57 -20.88 -20.68
N GLU A 115 0.56 -20.15 -20.62
CA GLU A 115 1.72 -20.55 -19.83
C GLU A 115 1.41 -20.54 -18.33
N LEU A 116 0.65 -19.53 -17.86
CA LEU A 116 0.17 -19.44 -16.49
C LEU A 116 -0.70 -20.64 -16.13
N CYS A 117 -1.66 -21.00 -16.99
CA CYS A 117 -2.53 -22.16 -16.78
C CYS A 117 -1.75 -23.49 -16.79
N SER A 118 -0.69 -23.58 -17.60
CA SER A 118 0.17 -24.77 -17.61
C SER A 118 0.93 -24.92 -16.28
N LYS A 119 1.55 -23.84 -15.80
CA LYS A 119 2.33 -23.82 -14.55
C LYS A 119 1.49 -23.97 -13.29
N ILE A 120 0.29 -23.36 -13.24
CA ILE A 120 -0.52 -23.32 -12.02
C ILE A 120 -0.95 -24.71 -11.55
N SER A 121 -1.04 -25.68 -12.47
CA SER A 121 -1.37 -27.09 -12.15
C SER A 121 -0.38 -27.75 -11.18
N LEU A 122 0.84 -27.19 -11.06
CA LEU A 122 1.92 -27.69 -10.21
C LEU A 122 2.14 -26.85 -8.94
N CYS A 123 1.33 -25.82 -8.72
CA CYS A 123 1.56 -24.82 -7.68
C CYS A 123 0.46 -24.86 -6.60
N ASP A 124 0.85 -24.59 -5.36
CA ASP A 124 -0.04 -24.57 -4.20
C ASP A 124 -0.50 -23.13 -3.88
N ALA A 125 0.31 -22.14 -4.26
CA ALA A 125 -0.05 -20.72 -4.19
C ALA A 125 0.40 -19.93 -5.41
N LEU A 126 -0.25 -18.79 -5.62
CA LEU A 126 0.08 -17.82 -6.66
C LEU A 126 0.21 -16.43 -6.05
N ILE A 127 1.32 -15.75 -6.33
CA ILE A 127 1.50 -14.34 -6.01
C ILE A 127 1.46 -13.50 -7.28
N VAL A 128 0.53 -12.55 -7.31
CA VAL A 128 0.33 -11.60 -8.40
C VAL A 128 0.41 -10.15 -7.92
N ARG A 129 0.54 -9.20 -8.84
CA ARG A 129 0.35 -7.77 -8.60
C ARG A 129 -0.85 -7.27 -9.38
N SER A 130 -0.67 -6.35 -10.34
CA SER A 130 -1.75 -5.76 -11.15
C SER A 130 -1.72 -6.23 -12.61
N GLY A 131 -0.60 -6.77 -13.07
CA GLY A 131 -0.43 -7.19 -14.46
C GLY A 131 -1.10 -8.52 -14.77
N THR A 132 -0.86 -9.54 -13.93
CA THR A 132 -1.42 -10.87 -14.15
C THR A 132 -2.93 -10.89 -13.88
N LYS A 133 -3.71 -11.40 -14.82
CA LYS A 133 -5.15 -11.63 -14.66
C LYS A 133 -5.40 -13.07 -14.22
N VAL A 134 -6.00 -13.24 -13.05
CA VAL A 134 -6.34 -14.54 -12.47
C VAL A 134 -7.80 -14.83 -12.78
N THR A 135 -8.05 -15.32 -13.99
CA THR A 135 -9.39 -15.64 -14.50
C THR A 135 -9.84 -17.03 -14.07
N ARG A 136 -11.11 -17.37 -14.29
CA ARG A 136 -11.67 -18.71 -14.10
C ARG A 136 -10.79 -19.85 -14.66
N ALA A 137 -10.23 -19.65 -15.85
CA ALA A 137 -9.37 -20.64 -16.51
C ALA A 137 -8.14 -21.03 -15.66
N VAL A 138 -7.60 -20.10 -14.87
CA VAL A 138 -6.47 -20.36 -13.96
C VAL A 138 -6.90 -21.30 -12.84
N PHE A 139 -8.09 -21.09 -12.26
CA PHE A 139 -8.63 -21.95 -11.22
C PHE A 139 -8.99 -23.33 -11.75
N GLU A 140 -9.59 -23.42 -12.94
CA GLU A 140 -9.87 -24.67 -13.63
C GLU A 140 -8.58 -25.46 -13.92
N ALA A 141 -7.55 -24.79 -14.46
CA ALA A 141 -6.27 -25.40 -14.76
C ALA A 141 -5.52 -25.87 -13.51
N SER A 142 -5.77 -25.27 -12.35
CA SER A 142 -5.18 -25.69 -11.07
C SER A 142 -5.66 -27.07 -10.61
N LYS A 143 -6.80 -27.56 -11.13
CA LYS A 143 -7.42 -28.85 -10.73
C LYS A 143 -7.58 -28.99 -9.21
N GLY A 144 -7.86 -27.88 -8.53
CA GLY A 144 -8.05 -27.81 -7.07
C GLY A 144 -6.75 -27.83 -6.26
N ARG A 145 -5.57 -27.80 -6.89
CA ARG A 145 -4.29 -27.72 -6.19
C ARG A 145 -4.04 -26.33 -5.59
N LEU A 146 -4.36 -25.28 -6.34
CA LEU A 146 -4.16 -23.89 -5.91
C LEU A 146 -5.02 -23.57 -4.69
N LYS A 147 -4.39 -23.28 -3.55
CA LYS A 147 -5.07 -23.02 -2.27
C LYS A 147 -5.20 -21.53 -1.94
N VAL A 148 -4.26 -20.72 -2.42
CA VAL A 148 -4.25 -19.28 -2.13
C VAL A 148 -3.69 -18.46 -3.29
N VAL A 149 -4.35 -17.33 -3.55
CA VAL A 149 -3.87 -16.26 -4.41
C VAL A 149 -3.55 -15.04 -3.53
N GLY A 150 -2.27 -14.69 -3.44
CA GLY A 150 -1.81 -13.48 -2.77
C GLY A 150 -1.64 -12.35 -3.77
N ARG A 151 -2.44 -11.28 -3.61
CA ARG A 151 -2.29 -10.04 -4.39
C ARG A 151 -1.40 -9.07 -3.61
N ALA A 152 -0.20 -8.80 -4.13
CA ALA A 152 0.71 -7.79 -3.59
C ALA A 152 0.25 -6.35 -3.95
N GLY A 153 -0.77 -5.89 -3.23
CA GLY A 153 -1.32 -4.53 -3.26
C GLY A 153 -2.76 -4.47 -2.73
N VAL A 154 -3.39 -3.29 -2.78
CA VAL A 154 -4.74 -3.05 -2.21
C VAL A 154 -5.88 -3.61 -3.06
N GLY A 155 -5.99 -3.18 -4.32
CA GLY A 155 -7.03 -3.64 -5.25
C GLY A 155 -6.94 -5.13 -5.60
N ILE A 156 -8.08 -5.75 -5.90
CA ILE A 156 -8.24 -7.18 -6.24
C ILE A 156 -9.06 -7.38 -7.53
N ASP A 157 -9.16 -6.33 -8.36
CA ASP A 157 -9.92 -6.28 -9.60
C ASP A 157 -9.41 -7.25 -10.68
N ASN A 158 -8.16 -7.71 -10.56
CA ASN A 158 -7.53 -8.65 -11.48
C ASN A 158 -7.74 -10.13 -11.12
N VAL A 159 -8.55 -10.44 -10.10
CA VAL A 159 -8.82 -11.80 -9.64
C VAL A 159 -10.33 -12.09 -9.71
N ASP A 160 -10.70 -13.20 -10.32
CA ASP A 160 -12.08 -13.70 -10.32
C ASP A 160 -12.42 -14.31 -8.95
N LEU A 161 -13.03 -13.49 -8.08
CA LEU A 161 -13.37 -13.89 -6.71
C LEU A 161 -14.48 -14.95 -6.66
N GLN A 162 -15.36 -14.98 -7.66
CA GLN A 162 -16.42 -15.97 -7.73
C GLN A 162 -15.80 -17.35 -8.04
N ALA A 163 -14.96 -17.43 -9.07
CA ALA A 163 -14.22 -18.64 -9.37
C ALA A 163 -13.32 -19.06 -8.19
N ALA A 164 -12.62 -18.13 -7.54
CA ALA A 164 -11.82 -18.45 -6.36
C ALA A 164 -12.64 -19.15 -5.27
N THR A 165 -13.85 -18.63 -4.99
CA THR A 165 -14.77 -19.20 -3.99
C THR A 165 -15.26 -20.60 -4.40
N GLU A 166 -15.67 -20.78 -5.66
CA GLU A 166 -16.17 -22.05 -6.19
C GLU A 166 -15.10 -23.16 -6.13
N PHE A 167 -13.84 -22.81 -6.36
CA PHE A 167 -12.70 -23.75 -6.32
C PHE A 167 -12.06 -23.88 -4.93
N GLY A 168 -12.61 -23.22 -3.90
CA GLY A 168 -12.09 -23.28 -2.53
C GLY A 168 -10.70 -22.64 -2.36
N CYS A 169 -10.39 -21.64 -3.19
CA CYS A 169 -9.12 -20.90 -3.16
C CYS A 169 -9.28 -19.57 -2.42
N LEU A 170 -8.42 -19.34 -1.43
CA LEU A 170 -8.42 -18.08 -0.67
C LEU A 170 -7.77 -16.96 -1.47
N VAL A 171 -8.34 -15.75 -1.41
CA VAL A 171 -7.73 -14.56 -2.00
C VAL A 171 -7.35 -13.60 -0.88
N VAL A 172 -6.07 -13.24 -0.82
CA VAL A 172 -5.51 -12.35 0.21
C VAL A 172 -4.88 -11.13 -0.47
N ASN A 173 -5.11 -9.94 0.07
CA ASN A 173 -4.51 -8.70 -0.42
C ASN A 173 -3.69 -8.01 0.68
N ALA A 174 -3.10 -6.86 0.35
CA ALA A 174 -2.31 -6.04 1.28
C ALA A 174 -2.95 -4.65 1.45
N PRO A 175 -4.00 -4.52 2.29
CA PRO A 175 -4.86 -3.33 2.32
C PRO A 175 -4.18 -2.06 2.85
N THR A 176 -3.15 -2.20 3.69
CA THR A 176 -2.44 -1.07 4.33
C THR A 176 -1.08 -0.78 3.68
N ALA A 177 -0.68 -1.55 2.66
CA ALA A 177 0.67 -1.50 2.11
C ALA A 177 1.04 -0.15 1.46
N ASN A 178 0.06 0.64 1.04
CA ASN A 178 0.29 1.94 0.40
C ASN A 178 -0.08 3.14 1.28
N THR A 179 -0.53 2.94 2.53
CA THR A 179 -1.09 4.01 3.36
C THR A 179 -0.09 5.15 3.58
N VAL A 180 1.13 4.83 4.00
CA VAL A 180 2.18 5.84 4.26
C VAL A 180 2.61 6.52 2.97
N ALA A 181 2.94 5.74 1.93
CA ALA A 181 3.38 6.28 0.65
C ALA A 181 2.32 7.20 0.00
N ALA A 182 1.03 6.84 0.11
CA ALA A 182 -0.07 7.67 -0.39
C ALA A 182 -0.22 8.96 0.42
N ALA A 183 -0.07 8.91 1.75
CA ALA A 183 -0.11 10.09 2.59
C ALA A 183 1.06 11.05 2.29
N GLU A 184 2.27 10.52 2.19
CA GLU A 184 3.46 11.28 1.80
C GLU A 184 3.29 11.92 0.43
N HIS A 185 2.77 11.16 -0.54
CA HIS A 185 2.50 11.68 -1.87
C HIS A 185 1.42 12.77 -1.85
N GLY A 186 0.37 12.61 -1.02
CA GLY A 186 -0.67 13.63 -0.82
C GLY A 186 -0.11 14.94 -0.29
N ILE A 187 0.75 14.90 0.73
CA ILE A 187 1.42 16.09 1.28
C ILE A 187 2.34 16.72 0.22
N ALA A 188 3.10 15.89 -0.52
CA ALA A 188 3.97 16.36 -1.58
C ALA A 188 3.19 17.09 -2.69
N LEU A 189 2.03 16.55 -3.11
CA LEU A 189 1.16 17.18 -4.09
C LEU A 189 0.54 18.48 -3.55
N LEU A 190 0.05 18.48 -2.31
CA LEU A 190 -0.50 19.68 -1.66
C LEU A 190 0.51 20.84 -1.69
N ALA A 191 1.76 20.57 -1.25
CA ALA A 191 2.83 21.56 -1.27
C ALA A 191 3.22 21.97 -2.70
N SER A 192 3.28 21.01 -3.62
CA SER A 192 3.64 21.27 -5.03
C SER A 192 2.63 22.18 -5.72
N MET A 193 1.33 21.96 -5.50
CA MET A 193 0.27 22.81 -6.05
C MET A 193 0.27 24.19 -5.41
N ALA A 194 0.41 24.27 -4.08
CA ALA A 194 0.45 25.55 -3.37
C ALA A 194 1.59 26.46 -3.85
N ARG A 195 2.68 25.88 -4.36
CA ARG A 195 3.89 26.60 -4.78
C ARG A 195 4.12 26.59 -6.30
N ASN A 196 3.15 26.13 -7.09
CA ASN A 196 3.24 26.04 -8.56
C ASN A 196 4.51 25.33 -9.06
N VAL A 197 4.96 24.29 -8.33
CA VAL A 197 6.30 23.69 -8.54
C VAL A 197 6.45 23.15 -9.96
N ALA A 198 5.48 22.40 -10.45
CA ALA A 198 5.54 21.80 -11.79
C ALA A 198 5.59 22.86 -12.90
N GLN A 199 4.78 23.91 -12.80
CA GLN A 199 4.75 24.99 -13.80
C GLN A 199 6.02 25.84 -13.76
N ALA A 200 6.57 26.10 -12.56
CA ALA A 200 7.82 26.83 -12.39
C ALA A 200 9.01 26.02 -12.94
N ASP A 201 9.09 24.73 -12.62
CA ASP A 201 10.11 23.80 -13.15
C ASP A 201 10.10 23.77 -14.69
N ALA A 202 8.92 23.63 -15.30
CA ALA A 202 8.77 23.66 -16.76
C ALA A 202 9.23 25.00 -17.37
N SER A 203 8.98 26.14 -16.70
CA SER A 203 9.40 27.46 -17.17
C SER A 203 10.92 27.61 -17.16
N ILE A 204 11.57 27.17 -16.09
CA ILE A 204 13.04 27.20 -15.96
C ILE A 204 13.69 26.29 -17.00
N LYS A 205 13.16 25.08 -17.21
CA LYS A 205 13.64 24.16 -18.27
C LYS A 205 13.49 24.74 -19.67
N ALA A 206 12.52 25.64 -19.87
CA ALA A 206 12.34 26.41 -21.11
C ALA A 206 13.20 27.69 -21.19
N GLY A 207 14.15 27.90 -20.26
CA GLY A 207 15.02 29.07 -20.22
C GLY A 207 14.34 30.36 -19.74
N LYS A 208 13.13 30.27 -19.15
CA LYS A 208 12.34 31.42 -18.73
C LYS A 208 12.36 31.57 -17.21
N TRP A 209 12.93 32.67 -16.72
CA TRP A 209 12.89 33.03 -15.30
C TRP A 209 11.67 33.92 -14.98
N GLN A 210 10.51 33.31 -14.74
CA GLN A 210 9.24 34.03 -14.51
C GLN A 210 8.84 34.11 -13.03
N ARG A 211 9.72 34.62 -12.17
CA ARG A 211 9.52 34.68 -10.70
C ARG A 211 8.17 35.26 -10.27
N ASN A 212 7.75 36.37 -10.89
CA ASN A 212 6.52 37.07 -10.50
C ASN A 212 5.24 36.32 -10.92
N LYS A 213 5.33 35.42 -11.89
CA LYS A 213 4.19 34.66 -12.40
C LYS A 213 3.80 33.50 -11.48
N TYR A 214 4.77 32.91 -10.79
CA TYR A 214 4.59 31.69 -9.99
C TYR A 214 4.57 31.98 -8.49
N VAL A 215 3.90 33.06 -8.08
CA VAL A 215 3.68 33.35 -6.66
C VAL A 215 2.69 32.31 -6.12
N GLY A 216 3.17 31.50 -5.17
CA GLY A 216 2.36 30.50 -4.50
C GLY A 216 1.50 31.07 -3.38
N VAL A 217 0.72 30.20 -2.75
CA VAL A 217 -0.06 30.51 -1.57
C VAL A 217 0.52 29.81 -0.33
N SER A 218 0.46 30.47 0.82
CA SER A 218 0.77 29.82 2.10
C SER A 218 -0.32 28.80 2.44
N LEU A 219 0.07 27.66 3.02
CA LEU A 219 -0.85 26.66 3.56
C LEU A 219 -1.24 26.97 5.03
N VAL A 220 -0.54 27.88 5.69
CA VAL A 220 -0.81 28.26 7.09
C VAL A 220 -2.23 28.82 7.21
N GLY A 221 -3.00 28.29 8.15
CA GLY A 221 -4.36 28.75 8.45
C GLY A 221 -5.41 28.37 7.40
N LYS A 222 -5.12 27.43 6.50
CA LYS A 222 -6.06 26.95 5.48
C LYS A 222 -6.65 25.59 5.86
N THR A 223 -7.90 25.38 5.45
CA THR A 223 -8.67 24.14 5.60
C THR A 223 -9.10 23.64 4.24
#